data_AF-A0A9D2L6A9-F1
#
_entry.id   AF-A0A9D2L6A9-F1
#
_cell.length_a   1.000
_cell.length_b   1.000
_cell.length_c   1.000
_cell.angle_alpha   90.00
_cell.angle_beta   90.00
_cell.angle_gamma   90.00
#
_symmetry.space_group_name_H-M   'P 1'
#
loop_
_entity.id
_entity.type
_entity.pdbx_description
1 polymer ?
#
loop_
_entity_poly.entity_id
_entity_poly.type
_entity_poly.pdbx_seq_one_letter_code
_entity_poly.pdbx_strand_id
1 'polypeptide(L)' 'IRALRAKVLYDSDAANPIRKSHENPAIKELYATYLGEPGSEKAHHLLHTTYVKRSINQH' A
#
# COMPACT_ATOMS: atom_id res chain seq x y z
N ILE A 1 23.86 -9.10 9.49
CA ILE A 1 23.68 -7.97 8.53
C ILE A 1 22.21 -7.67 8.22
N ARG A 2 21.37 -8.67 7.91
CA ARG A 2 19.94 -8.47 7.58
C ARG A 2 19.14 -7.71 8.66
N ALA A 3 19.33 -8.08 9.93
CA ALA A 3 18.67 -7.44 11.06
C ALA A 3 19.09 -5.96 11.26
N LEU A 4 20.37 -5.64 11.02
CA LEU A 4 20.88 -4.27 11.15
C LEU A 4 20.29 -3.35 10.06
N ARG A 5 20.14 -3.85 8.83
CA ARG A 5 19.51 -3.11 7.73
C ARG A 5 18.02 -2.86 7.99
N ALA A 6 17.32 -3.84 8.54
CA ALA A 6 15.92 -3.69 8.95
C ALA A 6 15.78 -2.64 10.06
N LYS A 7 16.68 -2.65 11.05
CA LYS A 7 16.65 -1.70 12.17
C LYS A 7 16.75 -0.25 11.70
N VAL A 8 17.70 0.06 10.81
CA VAL A 8 17.86 1.43 10.27
C VAL A 8 16.58 1.90 9.55
N LEU A 9 15.92 1.01 8.80
CA LEU A 9 14.67 1.34 8.11
C LEU A 9 13.52 1.60 9.11
N TYR A 10 13.39 0.78 10.16
CA TYR A 10 12.34 0.97 11.17
C TYR A 10 12.58 2.20 12.05
N ASP A 11 13.83 2.48 12.43
CA ASP A 11 14.18 3.68 13.21
C ASP A 11 13.86 4.95 12.40
N SER A 12 14.14 4.94 11.09
CA SER A 12 13.80 6.03 10.18
C SER A 12 12.29 6.19 10.00
N ASP A 13 11.52 5.09 9.93
CA ASP A 13 10.06 5.13 9.82
C ASP A 13 9.40 5.63 11.10
N ALA A 14 9.94 5.30 12.28
CA ALA A 14 9.47 5.78 13.57
C ALA A 14 9.76 7.26 13.80
N ALA A 15 10.85 7.79 13.23
CA ALA A 15 11.19 9.20 13.29
C ALA A 15 10.34 10.09 12.35
N ASN A 16 9.60 9.49 11.41
CA ASN A 16 8.74 10.25 10.51
C ASN A 16 7.47 10.73 11.25
N PRO A 17 7.15 12.03 11.17
CA PRO A 17 5.96 12.60 11.82
C PRO A 17 4.65 12.08 11.21
N ILE A 18 4.67 11.62 9.95
CA ILE A 18 3.53 11.02 9.27
C ILE A 18 3.88 9.54 9.03
N ARG A 19 3.39 8.67 9.91
CA ARG A 19 3.68 7.23 9.87
C ARG A 19 2.54 6.41 9.29
N LYS A 20 1.30 6.90 9.39
CA LYS A 20 0.12 6.17 8.94
C LYS A 20 -0.35 6.68 7.59
N SER A 21 -0.59 5.78 6.64
CA SER A 21 -1.02 6.15 5.28
C SER A 21 -2.33 6.96 5.26
N HIS A 22 -3.23 6.74 6.21
CA HIS A 22 -4.47 7.51 6.34
C HIS A 22 -4.28 8.88 7.01
N GLU A 23 -3.12 9.18 7.58
CA GLU A 23 -2.76 10.50 8.09
C GLU A 23 -2.01 11.32 7.03
N ASN A 24 -1.52 10.69 5.95
CA ASN A 24 -0.78 11.35 4.89
C ASN A 24 -1.70 12.28 4.06
N PRO A 25 -1.44 13.60 4.04
CA PRO A 25 -2.29 14.57 3.34
C PRO A 25 -2.33 14.30 1.83
N ALA A 26 -1.24 13.84 1.21
CA ALA A 26 -1.21 13.52 -0.21
C ALA A 26 -2.14 12.33 -0.56
N ILE A 27 -2.23 11.35 0.33
CA ILE A 27 -3.14 10.21 0.17
C ILE A 27 -4.59 10.68 0.33
N LYS A 28 -4.89 11.51 1.33
CA LYS A 28 -6.23 12.08 1.52
C LYS A 28 -6.68 12.89 0.31
N GLU A 29 -5.80 13.72 -0.24
CA GLU A 29 -6.08 14.53 -1.44
C GLU A 29 -6.31 13.65 -2.66
N LEU A 30 -5.48 12.63 -2.88
CA LEU A 30 -5.65 11.69 -3.99
C LEU A 30 -7.00 10.95 -3.94
N TYR A 31 -7.43 10.53 -2.75
CA TYR A 31 -8.76 9.95 -2.57
C TYR A 31 -9.86 11.01 -2.76
N ALA A 32 -9.73 12.20 -2.19
CA ALA A 32 -10.75 13.25 -2.32
C ALA A 32 -10.94 13.76 -3.76
N THR A 33 -9.88 13.85 -4.55
CA THR A 33 -9.90 14.48 -5.87
C THR A 33 -10.04 13.50 -7.04
N TYR A 34 -9.54 12.27 -6.88
CA TYR A 34 -9.39 11.35 -8.02
C TYR A 34 -9.99 9.97 -7.79
N LEU A 35 -9.62 9.29 -6.69
CA LEU A 35 -10.04 7.90 -6.44
C LEU A 35 -11.43 7.79 -5.78
N GLY A 36 -11.92 8.86 -5.15
CA GLY A 36 -13.16 8.84 -4.38
C GLY A 36 -12.99 8.09 -3.05
N GLU A 37 -13.81 7.06 -2.84
CA GLU A 37 -13.79 6.26 -1.61
C GLU A 37 -12.93 5.00 -1.74
N PRO A 38 -12.38 4.49 -0.62
CA PRO A 38 -11.77 3.17 -0.61
C PRO A 38 -12.74 2.09 -1.12
N GLY A 39 -12.34 1.34 -2.14
CA GLY A 39 -13.20 0.32 -2.75
C GLY A 39 -14.16 0.84 -3.82
N SER A 40 -14.05 2.11 -4.23
CA SER A 40 -14.74 2.61 -5.42
C SER A 40 -14.32 1.84 -6.68
N GLU A 41 -15.14 1.89 -7.73
CA GLU A 41 -14.84 1.24 -9.02
C GLU A 41 -13.48 1.68 -9.58
N LYS A 42 -13.17 2.99 -9.51
CA LYS A 42 -11.86 3.53 -9.92
C LYS A 42 -10.71 2.98 -9.08
N ALA A 43 -10.87 2.91 -7.75
CA ALA A 43 -9.86 2.33 -6.88
C ALA A 43 -9.68 0.84 -7.17
N HIS A 44 -10.77 0.10 -7.42
CA HIS A 44 -10.71 -1.32 -7.77
C HIS A 44 -9.95 -1.56 -9.08
N HIS A 45 -10.22 -0.77 -10.11
CA HIS A 45 -9.54 -0.90 -11.40
C HIS A 45 -8.05 -0.52 -11.35
N LEU A 46 -7.66 0.49 -10.57
CA LEU A 46 -6.26 0.93 -10.51
C LEU A 46 -5.41 0.19 -9.45
N LEU A 47 -6.00 -0.13 -8.30
CA LEU A 47 -5.25 -0.56 -7.11
C LEU A 47 -5.51 -2.02 -6.72
N HIS A 48 -6.58 -2.63 -7.24
CA HIS A 48 -6.89 -4.04 -6.96
C HIS A 48 -6.48 -4.92 -8.14
N THR A 49 -6.18 -6.17 -7.84
CA THR A 49 -5.83 -7.19 -8.83
C THR A 49 -6.59 -8.46 -8.53
N THR A 50 -6.77 -9.30 -9.54
CA THR A 50 -7.47 -10.57 -9.41
C THR A 50 -6.48 -11.72 -9.52
N TYR A 51 -6.76 -12.79 -8.78
CA TYR A 51 -5.97 -14.01 -8.85
C TYR A 51 -6.58 -14.95 -9.87
N VAL A 52 -5.74 -15.47 -10.77
CA VAL A 52 -6.12 -16.55 -11.67
C VAL A 52 -5.54 -17.84 -11.11
N LYS A 53 -6.38 -18.87 -10.97
CA LYS A 53 -5.94 -20.20 -10.53
C LYS A 53 -4.92 -20.74 -11.54
N ARG A 54 -3.65 -20.79 -11.15
CA ARG A 54 -2.58 -21.39 -11.96
C ARG A 54 -2.50 -22.89 -11.63
N SER A 55 -2.77 -23.73 -12.63
CA SER A 55 -2.52 -25.17 -12.56
C SER A 55 -1.03 -25.43 -12.78
N ILE A 56 -0.20 -25.23 -11.76
CA ILE A 56 1.26 -25.39 -11.92
C ILE A 56 1.70 -26.86 -11.81
N ASN A 57 0.88 -27.75 -11.25
CA ASN A 57 1.12 -29.19 -11.31
C ASN A 57 -0.23 -29.93 -11.33
N GLN A 58 -0.78 -30.19 -12.52
CA GLN A 58 -1.81 -31.22 -12.67
C GLN A 58 -1.08 -32.54 -12.90
N HIS A 59 -0.93 -33.31 -11.83
CA HIS A 59 -0.62 -34.73 -11.91
C HIS A 59 -1.93 -35.51 -12.02
#